data_AF-A0A1R3U5K0-F1
#
_entry.id   AF-A0A1R3U5K0-F1
#
_cell.length_a   1.000
_cell.length_b   1.000
_cell.length_c   1.000
_cell.angle_alpha   90.00
_cell.angle_beta   90.00
_cell.angle_gamma   90.00
#
_symmetry.space_group_name_H-M   'P 1'
#
loop_
_entity.id
_entity.type
_entity.pdbx_description
1 polymer ?
#
loop_
_entity_poly.entity_id
_entity_poly.type
_entity_poly.pdbx_seq_one_letter_code
_entity_poly.pdbx_strand_id
1 'polypeptide(L)' 'MLELIGGDNISQSAAVLANGGRIAQISFMKGSEIVLSAVPMMLKRAIIQGISVGHRRSFEDMNRAIKPVIDRVYAF' A
#
# COMPACT_ATOMS: atom_id res chain seq x y z
N MET A 1 3.50 -4.68 -3.85
CA MET A 1 4.17 -3.68 -3.01
C MET A 1 3.11 -2.92 -2.23
N LEU A 2 3.32 -2.69 -0.93
CA LEU A 2 2.40 -1.96 -0.05
C LEU A 2 2.94 -0.55 0.16
N GLU A 3 2.15 0.47 -0.15
CA GLU A 3 2.55 1.88 0.00
C GLU A 3 1.66 2.56 1.05
N LEU A 4 2.30 3.04 2.11
CA LEU A 4 1.64 3.62 3.30
C LEU A 4 1.92 5.11 3.46
N ILE A 5 3.01 5.63 2.88
CA ILE A 5 3.47 6.98 3.22
C ILE A 5 2.85 8.02 2.28
N GLY A 6 2.60 7.68 1.02
CA GLY A 6 2.12 8.63 0.01
C GLY A 6 3.16 9.73 -0.30
N GLY A 7 2.98 10.44 -1.41
CA GLY A 7 3.94 11.44 -1.90
C GLY A 7 5.14 10.83 -2.65
N ASP A 8 6.32 11.44 -2.55
CA ASP A 8 7.51 11.16 -3.38
C ASP A 8 8.00 9.69 -3.38
N ASN A 9 7.67 8.92 -2.33
CA ASN A 9 8.07 7.52 -2.22
C ASN A 9 7.42 6.63 -3.28
N ILE A 10 6.24 6.99 -3.79
CA ILE A 10 5.54 6.17 -4.78
C ILE A 10 6.32 6.07 -6.11
N SER A 11 7.11 7.09 -6.43
CA SER A 11 8.02 7.06 -7.59
C SER A 11 9.18 6.07 -7.41
N GLN A 12 9.72 5.97 -6.18
CA GLN A 12 10.75 4.97 -5.87
C GLN A 12 10.15 3.55 -5.89
N SER A 13 8.94 3.39 -5.35
CA SER A 13 8.16 2.15 -5.38
C SER A 13 7.89 1.67 -6.80
N ALA A 14 7.54 2.58 -7.72
CA ALA A 14 7.39 2.26 -9.14
C ALA A 14 8.73 1.87 -9.80
N ALA A 15 9.84 2.50 -9.41
CA ALA A 15 11.17 2.22 -9.96
C ALA A 15 11.68 0.81 -9.60
N VAL A 16 11.32 0.25 -8.44
CA VAL A 16 11.71 -1.11 -8.01
C VAL A 16 10.65 -2.18 -8.27
N LEU A 17 9.47 -1.78 -8.77
CA LEU A 17 8.37 -2.70 -9.05
C LEU A 17 8.76 -3.76 -10.09
N ALA A 18 8.36 -5.01 -9.88
CA ALA A 18 8.49 -6.04 -10.93
C ALA A 18 7.57 -5.74 -12.12
N ASN A 19 7.86 -6.31 -13.29
CA ASN A 19 6.98 -6.22 -14.45
C ASN A 19 5.60 -6.83 -14.12
N GLY A 20 4.53 -6.13 -14.47
CA GLY A 20 3.14 -6.44 -14.12
C GLY A 20 2.82 -6.22 -12.63
N GLY A 21 3.72 -5.63 -11.86
CA GLY A 21 3.56 -5.49 -10.42
C GLY A 21 2.44 -4.53 -10.02
N ARG A 22 1.98 -4.67 -8.78
CA ARG A 22 0.94 -3.84 -8.17
C ARG A 22 1.48 -3.05 -6.97
N ILE A 23 1.14 -1.77 -6.92
CA ILE A 23 1.29 -0.89 -5.77
C ILE A 23 -0.10 -0.72 -5.13
N ALA A 24 -0.24 -1.15 -3.89
CA ALA A 24 -1.46 -0.97 -3.09
C ALA A 24 -1.31 0.30 -2.23
N GLN A 25 -2.14 1.31 -2.49
CA GLN A 25 -2.13 2.61 -1.82
C GLN A 25 -3.22 2.63 -0.75
N ILE A 26 -2.84 2.74 0.53
CA ILE A 26 -3.78 2.71 1.67
C ILE A 26 -3.86 4.05 2.41
N SER A 27 -2.82 4.88 2.37
CA SER A 27 -2.75 6.11 3.16
C SER A 27 -1.94 7.21 2.48
N PHE A 28 -2.08 8.45 2.98
CA PHE A 28 -1.60 9.67 2.32
C PHE A 28 -0.89 10.60 3.33
N MET A 29 0.14 10.11 4.03
CA MET A 29 0.78 10.84 5.12
C MET A 29 1.44 12.16 4.70
N LYS A 30 1.96 12.25 3.47
CA LYS A 30 2.62 13.46 2.94
C LYS A 30 1.73 14.34 2.04
N GLY A 31 0.45 13.99 1.88
CA GLY A 31 -0.49 14.70 1.01
C GLY A 31 -1.33 13.77 0.13
N SER A 32 -2.44 14.29 -0.38
CA SER A 32 -3.42 13.52 -1.18
C SER A 32 -3.08 13.40 -2.66
N GLU A 33 -2.08 14.13 -3.14
CA GLU A 33 -1.66 14.10 -4.54
C GLU A 33 -0.52 13.10 -4.78
N ILE A 34 -0.55 12.46 -5.94
CA ILE A 34 0.44 11.47 -6.37
C ILE A 34 1.07 11.95 -7.67
N VAL A 35 2.40 12.07 -7.67
CA VAL A 35 3.20 12.39 -8.86
C VAL A 35 4.04 11.19 -9.25
N LEU A 36 3.89 10.73 -10.50
CA LEU A 36 4.52 9.53 -11.04
C LEU A 36 4.96 9.73 -12.49
N SER A 37 6.09 9.11 -12.84
CA SER A 37 6.55 9.07 -14.24
C SER A 37 5.81 8.00 -15.04
N ALA A 38 5.18 8.40 -16.15
CA ALA A 38 4.36 7.50 -16.97
C ALA A 38 5.19 6.43 -17.70
N VAL A 39 6.39 6.76 -18.16
CA VAL A 39 7.26 5.85 -18.95
C VAL A 39 7.57 4.55 -18.19
N PRO A 40 8.12 4.57 -16.95
CA PRO A 40 8.39 3.34 -16.21
C PRO A 40 7.11 2.57 -15.87
N MET A 41 5.97 3.25 -15.66
CA MET A 41 4.70 2.58 -15.45
C MET A 41 4.26 1.77 -16.68
N MET A 42 4.40 2.34 -17.88
CA MET A 42 4.07 1.66 -19.13
C MET A 42 5.01 0.48 -19.40
N LEU A 43 6.32 0.70 -19.28
CA LEU A 43 7.33 -0.34 -19.51
C LEU A 43 7.13 -1.54 -18.57
N LYS A 44 6.76 -1.26 -17.32
CA LYS A 44 6.51 -2.29 -16.31
C LYS A 44 5.06 -2.75 -16.25
N ARG A 45 4.13 -2.19 -17.05
CA ARG A 45 2.69 -2.47 -16.95
C ARG A 45 2.18 -2.39 -15.50
N ALA A 46 2.63 -1.36 -14.78
CA ALA A 46 2.38 -1.20 -13.36
C ALA A 46 0.89 -0.94 -13.07
N ILE A 47 0.37 -1.53 -11.99
CA ILE A 47 -1.00 -1.30 -11.50
C ILE A 47 -0.94 -0.53 -10.18
N ILE A 48 -1.70 0.56 -10.09
CA ILE A 48 -1.92 1.27 -8.82
C ILE A 48 -3.35 0.98 -8.38
N GLN A 49 -3.50 0.55 -7.13
CA GLN A 49 -4.80 0.24 -6.56
C GLN A 49 -4.98 1.01 -5.24
N GLY A 50 -5.97 1.90 -5.21
CA GLY A 50 -6.43 2.51 -3.97
C GLY A 50 -7.24 1.51 -3.14
N ILE A 51 -6.96 1.44 -1.84
CA ILE A 51 -7.66 0.57 -0.89
C ILE A 51 -8.00 1.39 0.35
N SER A 52 -9.28 1.65 0.57
CA SER A 52 -9.75 2.31 1.81
C SER A 52 -9.84 1.33 2.97
N VAL A 53 -10.40 0.13 2.73
CA VAL A 53 -10.51 -0.96 3.70
C VAL A 53 -10.30 -2.31 3.02
N GLY A 54 -9.78 -3.27 3.78
CA GLY A 54 -9.58 -4.65 3.35
C GLY A 54 -10.88 -5.47 3.32
N HIS A 55 -10.83 -6.60 2.62
CA HIS A 55 -11.97 -7.52 2.55
C HIS A 55 -12.15 -8.28 3.88
N ARG A 56 -13.40 -8.45 4.33
CA ARG A 56 -13.72 -9.16 5.59
C ARG A 56 -13.07 -10.54 5.68
N ARG A 57 -13.17 -11.33 4.61
CA ARG A 57 -12.56 -12.68 4.55
C ARG A 57 -11.05 -12.65 4.79
N SER A 58 -10.35 -11.70 4.16
CA SER A 58 -8.90 -11.55 4.34
C SER A 58 -8.54 -11.14 5.76
N PHE A 59 -9.37 -10.32 6.41
CA PHE A 59 -9.20 -9.96 7.82
C PHE A 59 -9.39 -11.17 8.75
N GLU A 60 -10.39 -12.00 8.51
CA GLU A 60 -10.63 -13.24 9.28
C GLU A 60 -9.48 -14.25 9.11
N ASP A 61 -9.02 -14.44 7.87
CA ASP A 61 -7.89 -15.32 7.58
C ASP A 61 -6.59 -14.81 8.22
N MET A 62 -6.37 -13.49 8.22
CA MET A 62 -5.24 -12.85 8.91
C MET A 62 -5.28 -13.08 10.42
N ASN A 63 -6.44 -12.88 11.07
CA ASN A 63 -6.58 -13.08 12.52
C ASN A 63 -6.33 -14.53 12.96
N ARG A 64 -6.53 -15.50 12.06
CA ARG A 64 -6.20 -16.91 12.32
C ARG A 64 -4.70 -17.19 12.19
N ALA A 65 -4.02 -16.45 11.31
CA ALA A 65 -2.62 -16.71 10.96
C ALA A 65 -1.62 -15.97 11.87
N ILE A 66 -1.99 -14.81 12.43
CA ILE A 66 -1.09 -13.98 13.24
C ILE A 66 -1.70 -13.60 14.58
N LYS A 67 -0.85 -13.27 15.55
CA LYS A 67 -1.25 -12.67 16.82
C LYS A 67 -1.04 -11.15 16.76
N PRO A 68 -1.99 -10.33 17.23
CA PRO A 68 -1.82 -8.89 17.25
C PRO A 68 -0.69 -8.48 18.20
N VAL A 69 0.10 -7.48 17.79
CA VAL A 69 1.07 -6.82 18.66
C VAL A 69 0.35 -5.65 19.34
N ILE A 70 0.21 -5.74 20.67
CA ILE A 70 -0.44 -4.71 21.48
C ILE A 70 0.64 -3.90 22.19
N ASP A 71 0.77 -2.62 21.84
CA ASP A 71 1.76 -1.73 22.46
C ASP A 71 1.29 -1.22 23.84
N ARG A 72 0.03 -0.78 23.95
CA ARG A 72 -0.56 -0.25 25.19
C ARG A 72 -2.04 -0.55 25.31
N VAL A 73 -2.50 -0.68 26.55
CA VAL A 73 -3.92 -0.82 26.92
C VAL A 73 -4.28 0.33 27.87
N TYR A 74 -5.37 1.02 27.59
CA TYR A 74 -5.86 2.14 28.40
C TYR A 74 -7.17 1.74 29.09
N ALA A 75 -7.32 2.10 30.37
CA ALA A 75 -8.56 1.90 31.11
C ALA A 75 -9.65 2.87 30.61
N PHE A 76 -10.91 2.46 30.73
CA PHE A 76 -12.07 3.28 30.39
C PHE A 76 -12.26 4.44 31.37
#